data_AF-A0A9N9V991-F1
#
_entry.id   AF-A0A9N9V991-F1
#
_cell.length_a   1.000
_cell.length_b   1.000
_cell.length_c   1.000
_cell.angle_alpha   90.00
_cell.angle_beta   90.00
_cell.angle_gamma   90.00
#
_symmetry.space_group_name_H-M   'P 1'
#
loop_
_entity.id
_entity.type
_entity.pdbx_description
1 polymer ?
#
loop_
_entity_poly.entity_id
_entity_poly.type
_entity_poly.pdbx_seq_one_letter_code
_entity_poly.pdbx_strand_id
1 'polypeptide(L)'
;MAQHCISIYFRRSFPVLHEPSVRADATYFFGEDGENFPTTLDEHASKDGLTLMRSFTVLTALCSAQSFLHARSTIPHGAVVAPKFLTAARRMFREYEDEDRRVPDATSLQIRMLLSTSLQQHTGETGLAWHLVGEAGLIARRMRLYSESAMSQYSPLEATMLRNAFWVLYMADNSTKCLQNRAVILHEPLFDAEMDLAVSGVNQVSLLASEDTDTTARFGVSLSQSFHHVRRTWAAAARLMMAIRAYGRLRSDNIHRELAMDSAQLARITQMYSEFTASLDDIPAMLQPSVIVGQGDDTLAEEERSCYISQRYRLLSAYYYAKLMIIHECRHLGLASIIGFRDDNSTLASEEINVARDFIHNLQSVQFHYLVELGEPGVEVMRAVGSILLEISQKSDNAISRQRALSHLNILLDIVARLDSQASDKLTSQLSHAQTMGFTGMEQSEETPW
;
A
#
# COMPACT_ATOMS: atom_id res chain seq x y z
N MET A 1 -21.95 -11.07 -8.66
CA MET A 1 -20.68 -10.30 -8.77
C MET A 1 -20.33 -9.56 -7.48
N ALA A 2 -21.20 -8.66 -6.97
CA ALA A 2 -20.91 -7.87 -5.77
C ALA A 2 -20.56 -8.73 -4.54
N GLN A 3 -21.35 -9.77 -4.25
CA GLN A 3 -21.08 -10.72 -3.15
C GLN A 3 -19.70 -11.40 -3.26
N HIS A 4 -19.24 -11.68 -4.49
CA HIS A 4 -17.93 -12.27 -4.74
C HIS A 4 -16.79 -11.28 -4.45
N CYS A 5 -16.94 -10.02 -4.87
CA CYS A 5 -15.98 -8.97 -4.55
C CYS A 5 -15.86 -8.76 -3.03
N ILE A 6 -16.98 -8.78 -2.32
CA ILE A 6 -17.03 -8.65 -0.85
C ILE A 6 -16.26 -9.81 -0.20
N SER A 7 -16.56 -11.05 -0.59
CA SER A 7 -15.88 -12.24 -0.03
C SER A 7 -14.37 -12.20 -0.27
N ILE A 8 -13.91 -11.79 -1.46
CA ILE A 8 -12.48 -11.66 -1.75
C ILE A 8 -11.82 -10.60 -0.86
N TYR A 9 -12.46 -9.43 -0.70
CA TYR A 9 -11.93 -8.35 0.12
C TYR A 9 -11.70 -8.79 1.57
N PHE A 10 -12.75 -9.34 2.22
CA PHE A 10 -12.69 -9.71 3.64
C PHE A 10 -11.79 -10.92 3.93
N ARG A 11 -11.56 -11.78 2.93
CA ARG A 11 -10.64 -12.93 3.07
C ARG A 11 -9.18 -12.56 2.87
N ARG A 12 -8.86 -11.42 2.24
CA ARG A 12 -7.48 -11.10 1.80
C ARG A 12 -6.92 -9.77 2.29
N SER A 13 -7.75 -8.92 2.88
CA SER A 13 -7.38 -7.57 3.28
C SER A 13 -7.75 -7.29 4.73
N PHE A 14 -6.93 -6.47 5.39
CA PHE A 14 -7.30 -5.92 6.69
C PHE A 14 -8.59 -5.10 6.56
N PRO A 15 -9.65 -5.42 7.33
CA PRO A 15 -10.96 -4.86 7.11
C PRO A 15 -11.01 -3.40 7.57
N VAL A 16 -11.41 -2.51 6.67
CA VAL A 16 -11.85 -1.14 7.01
C VAL A 16 -13.36 -0.96 6.86
N LEU A 17 -14.03 -1.92 6.21
CA LEU A 17 -15.48 -1.98 6.01
C LEU A 17 -16.12 -2.94 7.01
N HIS A 18 -17.40 -2.76 7.32
CA HIS A 18 -18.18 -3.72 8.11
C HIS A 18 -18.89 -4.71 7.18
N GLU A 19 -18.49 -5.99 7.23
CA GLU A 19 -18.94 -7.02 6.28
C GLU A 19 -20.46 -7.20 6.25
N PRO A 20 -21.17 -7.34 7.40
CA PRO A 20 -22.63 -7.46 7.38
C PRO A 20 -23.33 -6.28 6.70
N SER A 21 -22.86 -5.05 6.94
CA SER A 21 -23.45 -3.85 6.32
C SER A 21 -23.27 -3.85 4.81
N VAL A 22 -22.06 -4.15 4.32
CA VAL A 22 -21.78 -4.14 2.88
C VAL A 22 -22.51 -5.29 2.17
N ARG A 23 -22.66 -6.46 2.81
CA ARG A 23 -23.46 -7.56 2.27
C ARG A 23 -24.94 -7.21 2.18
N ALA A 24 -25.50 -6.56 3.21
CA ALA A 24 -26.88 -6.08 3.20
C ALA A 24 -27.10 -5.05 2.08
N ASP A 25 -26.19 -4.09 1.92
CA ASP A 25 -26.25 -3.10 0.84
C ASP A 25 -26.13 -3.75 -0.54
N ALA A 26 -25.33 -4.81 -0.69
CA ALA A 26 -25.24 -5.55 -1.95
C ALA A 26 -26.52 -6.30 -2.30
N THR A 27 -27.20 -6.88 -1.32
CA THR A 27 -28.53 -7.48 -1.53
C THR A 27 -29.55 -6.41 -1.89
N TYR A 28 -29.49 -5.24 -1.25
CA TYR A 28 -30.40 -4.13 -1.52
C TYR A 28 -30.25 -3.59 -2.96
N PHE A 29 -29.03 -3.32 -3.43
CA PHE A 29 -28.80 -2.72 -4.76
C PHE A 29 -28.73 -3.72 -5.92
N PHE A 30 -28.38 -4.98 -5.66
CA PHE A 30 -28.08 -5.97 -6.70
C PHE A 30 -28.74 -7.35 -6.47
N GLY A 31 -29.71 -7.45 -5.57
CA GLY A 31 -30.49 -8.67 -5.34
C GLY A 31 -31.40 -9.04 -6.52
N GLU A 32 -31.89 -10.29 -6.53
CA GLU A 32 -32.77 -10.82 -7.60
C GLU A 32 -34.14 -10.13 -7.65
N ASP A 33 -34.59 -9.54 -6.54
CA ASP A 33 -35.85 -8.78 -6.42
C ASP A 33 -35.73 -7.33 -6.94
N GLY A 34 -35.08 -7.15 -8.09
CA GLY A 34 -34.79 -5.85 -8.71
C GLY A 34 -36.00 -4.96 -9.08
N GLU A 35 -37.21 -5.32 -8.64
CA GLU A 35 -38.42 -4.48 -8.72
C GLU A 35 -38.48 -3.40 -7.63
N ASN A 36 -37.64 -3.49 -6.58
CA ASN A 36 -37.57 -2.49 -5.51
C ASN A 36 -36.45 -1.46 -5.70
N PHE A 37 -36.03 -1.15 -6.92
CA PHE A 37 -35.32 0.11 -7.14
C PHE A 37 -36.34 1.24 -6.92
N PRO A 38 -36.20 2.09 -5.88
CA PRO A 38 -37.10 3.22 -5.74
C PRO A 38 -36.83 4.14 -6.92
N THR A 39 -37.71 4.10 -7.93
CA THR A 39 -37.66 5.03 -9.07
C THR A 39 -37.88 6.47 -8.62
N THR A 40 -38.31 6.65 -7.37
CA THR A 40 -38.39 7.89 -6.62
C THR A 40 -37.79 7.64 -5.23
N LEU A 41 -36.96 8.57 -4.75
CA LEU A 41 -36.31 8.56 -3.43
C LEU A 41 -37.29 8.57 -2.22
N ASP A 42 -38.58 8.33 -2.43
CA ASP A 42 -39.64 8.86 -1.57
C ASP A 42 -40.53 7.85 -0.84
N GLU A 43 -40.40 6.52 -1.00
CA GLU A 43 -41.42 5.62 -0.42
C GLU A 43 -40.96 4.43 0.44
N HIS A 44 -39.70 4.33 0.88
CA HIS A 44 -39.32 3.37 1.94
C HIS A 44 -38.38 3.98 2.98
N ALA A 45 -38.99 4.63 3.97
CA ALA A 45 -38.36 5.23 5.14
C ALA A 45 -37.56 4.21 5.97
N SER A 46 -36.23 4.38 6.02
CA SER A 46 -35.35 3.92 7.13
C SER A 46 -33.91 4.46 7.00
N LYS A 47 -33.40 4.64 5.78
CA LYS A 47 -32.09 5.25 5.50
C LYS A 47 -32.26 6.58 4.79
N ASP A 48 -31.60 7.62 5.27
CA ASP A 48 -31.51 8.93 4.60
C ASP A 48 -30.90 8.77 3.19
N GLY A 49 -31.33 9.59 2.22
CA GLY A 49 -30.87 9.54 0.83
C GLY A 49 -29.34 9.63 0.73
N LEU A 50 -28.70 10.43 1.58
CA LEU A 50 -27.24 10.49 1.67
C LEU A 50 -26.60 9.16 2.10
N THR A 51 -27.24 8.44 3.02
CA THR A 51 -26.77 7.12 3.46
C THR A 51 -26.84 6.11 2.32
N LEU A 52 -27.90 6.13 1.51
CA LEU A 52 -28.02 5.28 0.33
C LEU A 52 -26.95 5.60 -0.72
N MET A 53 -26.72 6.89 -1.00
CA MET A 53 -25.66 7.33 -1.93
C MET A 53 -24.27 6.88 -1.46
N ARG A 54 -23.97 7.01 -0.16
CA ARG A 54 -22.73 6.52 0.45
C ARG A 54 -22.57 5.01 0.32
N SER A 55 -23.58 4.24 0.70
CA SER A 55 -23.60 2.78 0.58
C SER A 55 -23.36 2.32 -0.86
N PHE A 56 -24.07 2.92 -1.83
CA PHE A 56 -23.88 2.60 -3.25
C PHE A 56 -22.46 2.93 -3.72
N THR A 57 -21.92 4.08 -3.32
CA THR A 57 -20.57 4.52 -3.69
C THR A 57 -19.50 3.60 -3.11
N VAL A 58 -19.60 3.25 -1.83
CA VAL A 58 -18.69 2.29 -1.18
C VAL A 58 -18.71 0.95 -1.91
N LEU A 59 -19.90 0.41 -2.18
CA LEU A 59 -20.06 -0.90 -2.80
C LEU A 59 -19.52 -0.94 -4.23
N THR A 60 -19.82 0.09 -5.04
CA THR A 60 -19.30 0.19 -6.40
C THR A 60 -17.80 0.45 -6.42
N ALA A 61 -17.27 1.30 -5.53
CA ALA A 61 -15.82 1.51 -5.39
C ALA A 61 -15.09 0.22 -4.96
N LEU A 62 -15.68 -0.55 -4.03
CA LEU A 62 -15.16 -1.85 -3.59
C LEU A 62 -15.12 -2.84 -4.77
N CYS A 63 -16.24 -2.99 -5.47
CA CYS A 63 -16.32 -3.91 -6.61
C CYS A 63 -15.34 -3.52 -7.71
N SER A 64 -15.18 -2.22 -7.98
CA SER A 64 -14.16 -1.70 -8.89
C SER A 64 -12.75 -2.12 -8.46
N ALA A 65 -12.37 -1.83 -7.21
CA ALA A 65 -11.02 -2.11 -6.70
C ALA A 65 -10.68 -3.60 -6.77
N GLN A 66 -11.60 -4.45 -6.29
CA GLN A 66 -11.40 -5.90 -6.31
C GLN A 66 -11.39 -6.45 -7.73
N SER A 67 -12.29 -5.98 -8.60
CA SER A 67 -12.35 -6.42 -10.00
C SER A 67 -11.10 -6.09 -10.79
N PHE A 68 -10.46 -4.93 -10.53
CA PHE A 68 -9.16 -4.63 -11.14
C PHE A 68 -8.05 -5.52 -10.57
N LEU A 69 -7.93 -5.62 -9.24
CA LEU A 69 -6.89 -6.41 -8.56
C LEU A 69 -6.92 -7.90 -8.93
N HIS A 70 -8.11 -8.44 -9.14
CA HIS A 70 -8.32 -9.88 -9.37
C HIS A 70 -8.88 -10.19 -10.77
N ALA A 71 -8.76 -9.25 -11.71
CA ALA A 71 -9.25 -9.38 -13.09
C ALA A 71 -8.72 -10.62 -13.80
N ARG A 72 -7.50 -11.05 -13.45
CA ARG A 72 -6.76 -12.13 -14.10
C ARG A 72 -6.72 -13.43 -13.30
N SER A 73 -7.33 -13.45 -12.10
CA SER A 73 -7.28 -14.60 -11.19
C SER A 73 -8.66 -15.11 -10.83
N THR A 74 -9.43 -14.31 -10.10
CA THR A 74 -10.54 -14.82 -9.28
C THR A 74 -11.89 -14.22 -9.68
N ILE A 75 -11.90 -13.09 -10.39
CA ILE A 75 -13.13 -12.39 -10.79
C ILE A 75 -13.33 -12.52 -12.31
N PRO A 76 -14.26 -13.38 -12.76
CA PRO A 76 -14.59 -13.52 -14.18
C PRO A 76 -15.00 -12.17 -14.78
N HIS A 77 -14.47 -11.82 -15.95
CA HIS A 77 -14.72 -10.55 -16.63
C HIS A 77 -14.38 -9.29 -15.80
N GLY A 78 -13.53 -9.41 -14.77
CA GLY A 78 -13.17 -8.29 -13.90
C GLY A 78 -12.66 -7.07 -14.68
N ALA A 79 -11.82 -7.29 -15.70
CA ALA A 79 -11.30 -6.22 -16.57
C ALA A 79 -12.40 -5.42 -17.32
N VAL A 80 -13.53 -6.07 -17.64
CA VAL A 80 -14.65 -5.43 -18.36
C VAL A 80 -15.59 -4.72 -17.41
N VAL A 81 -15.80 -5.28 -16.22
CA VAL A 81 -16.79 -4.78 -15.25
C VAL A 81 -16.18 -3.69 -14.34
N ALA A 82 -14.89 -3.77 -14.00
CA ALA A 82 -14.23 -2.82 -13.11
C ALA A 82 -14.35 -1.35 -13.56
N PRO A 83 -14.14 -0.99 -14.85
CA PRO A 83 -14.31 0.39 -15.30
C PRO A 83 -15.74 0.92 -15.15
N LYS A 84 -16.75 0.03 -15.27
CA LYS A 84 -18.16 0.40 -15.09
C LYS A 84 -18.46 0.73 -13.64
N PHE A 85 -17.98 -0.10 -12.71
CA PHE A 85 -18.08 0.16 -11.28
C PHE A 85 -17.32 1.42 -10.87
N LEU A 86 -16.12 1.64 -11.41
CA LEU A 86 -15.35 2.86 -11.17
C LEU A 86 -16.12 4.11 -11.61
N THR A 87 -16.73 4.05 -12.80
CA THR A 87 -17.53 5.16 -13.34
C THR A 87 -18.76 5.42 -12.49
N ALA A 88 -19.48 4.38 -12.08
CA ALA A 88 -20.65 4.49 -11.20
C ALA A 88 -20.29 5.11 -9.85
N ALA A 89 -19.23 4.62 -9.20
CA ALA A 89 -18.74 5.13 -7.93
C ALA A 89 -18.37 6.61 -8.02
N ARG A 90 -17.58 7.00 -9.03
CA ARG A 90 -17.16 8.40 -9.21
C ARG A 90 -18.32 9.34 -9.55
N ARG A 91 -19.32 8.88 -10.29
CA ARG A 91 -20.50 9.69 -10.60
C ARG A 91 -21.33 9.91 -9.34
N MET A 92 -21.65 8.83 -8.62
CA MET A 92 -22.42 8.95 -7.38
C MET A 92 -21.69 9.81 -6.34
N PHE A 93 -20.38 9.62 -6.17
CA PHE A 93 -19.61 10.39 -5.21
C PHE A 93 -19.66 11.90 -5.46
N ARG A 94 -19.66 12.34 -6.73
CA ARG A 94 -19.74 13.77 -7.09
C ARG A 94 -21.04 14.43 -6.68
N GLU A 95 -22.13 13.68 -6.56
CA GLU A 95 -23.44 14.24 -6.19
C GLU A 95 -23.46 14.74 -4.74
N TYR A 96 -22.59 14.21 -3.87
CA TYR A 96 -22.56 14.54 -2.45
C TYR A 96 -21.16 14.85 -1.89
N GLU A 97 -20.15 15.03 -2.76
CA GLU A 97 -18.75 15.21 -2.38
C GLU A 97 -18.54 16.40 -1.42
N ASP A 98 -19.24 17.51 -1.65
CA ASP A 98 -19.15 18.70 -0.80
C ASP A 98 -19.77 18.46 0.58
N GLU A 99 -20.88 17.73 0.65
CA GLU A 99 -21.51 17.40 1.92
C GLU A 99 -20.68 16.38 2.71
N ASP A 100 -20.10 15.40 2.00
CA ASP A 100 -19.14 14.46 2.57
C ASP A 100 -17.92 15.16 3.18
N ARG A 101 -17.44 16.24 2.53
CA ARG A 101 -16.38 17.08 3.08
C ARG A 101 -16.81 17.90 4.28
N ARG A 102 -18.09 18.24 4.45
CA ARG A 102 -18.58 18.98 5.63
C ARG A 102 -18.72 18.06 6.84
N VAL A 103 -19.30 16.88 6.65
CA VAL A 103 -19.60 15.91 7.72
C VAL A 103 -19.02 14.54 7.36
N PRO A 104 -17.68 14.36 7.50
CA PRO A 104 -17.02 13.12 7.13
C PRO A 104 -17.31 12.00 8.14
N ASP A 105 -17.36 10.77 7.63
CA ASP A 105 -17.44 9.52 8.39
C ASP A 105 -16.43 8.49 7.83
N ALA A 106 -16.48 7.25 8.31
CA ALA A 106 -15.61 6.18 7.85
C ALA A 106 -15.76 5.92 6.35
N THR A 107 -16.96 6.07 5.79
CA THR A 107 -17.22 5.88 4.36
C THR A 107 -16.51 6.93 3.53
N SER A 108 -16.41 8.18 4.03
CA SER A 108 -15.65 9.26 3.38
C SER A 108 -14.18 8.86 3.13
N LEU A 109 -13.56 8.16 4.09
CA LEU A 109 -12.18 7.66 3.97
C LEU A 109 -12.11 6.43 3.07
N GLN A 110 -13.01 5.46 3.28
CA GLN A 110 -13.02 4.19 2.54
C GLN A 110 -13.23 4.40 1.04
N ILE A 111 -14.17 5.28 0.65
CA ILE A 111 -14.44 5.59 -0.76
C ILE A 111 -13.16 6.10 -1.43
N ARG A 112 -12.48 7.06 -0.82
CA ARG A 112 -11.24 7.64 -1.37
C ARG A 112 -10.12 6.60 -1.46
N MET A 113 -9.97 5.75 -0.45
CA MET A 113 -9.01 4.66 -0.45
C MET A 113 -9.29 3.65 -1.57
N LEU A 114 -10.54 3.20 -1.71
CA LEU A 114 -10.97 2.24 -2.74
C LEU A 114 -10.88 2.81 -4.16
N LEU A 115 -11.23 4.08 -4.35
CA LEU A 115 -11.07 4.79 -5.62
C LEU A 115 -9.60 4.98 -5.97
N SER A 116 -8.75 5.31 -4.99
CA SER A 116 -7.29 5.38 -5.17
C SER A 116 -6.75 4.05 -5.67
N THR A 117 -7.10 2.93 -5.01
CA THR A 117 -6.71 1.59 -5.47
C THR A 117 -7.19 1.32 -6.88
N SER A 118 -8.48 1.55 -7.15
CA SER A 118 -9.07 1.32 -8.48
C SER A 118 -8.35 2.09 -9.59
N LEU A 119 -8.07 3.37 -9.38
CA LEU A 119 -7.42 4.22 -10.37
C LEU A 119 -5.98 3.83 -10.61
N GLN A 120 -5.25 3.51 -9.54
CA GLN A 120 -3.86 3.07 -9.68
C GLN A 120 -3.80 1.77 -10.49
N GLN A 121 -4.67 0.80 -10.21
CA GLN A 121 -4.73 -0.45 -11.00
C GLN A 121 -5.21 -0.23 -12.43
N HIS A 122 -6.19 0.64 -12.64
CA HIS A 122 -6.75 0.87 -13.98
C HIS A 122 -5.77 1.57 -14.90
N THR A 123 -5.03 2.55 -14.37
CA THR A 123 -4.25 3.48 -15.18
C THR A 123 -2.76 3.22 -15.14
N GLY A 124 -2.26 2.45 -14.17
CA GLY A 124 -0.83 2.36 -13.86
C GLY A 124 -0.21 3.66 -13.35
N GLU A 125 -0.98 4.76 -13.32
CA GLU A 125 -0.53 6.07 -12.89
C GLU A 125 -0.90 6.31 -11.44
N THR A 126 -0.01 7.02 -10.76
CA THR A 126 -0.11 7.22 -9.32
C THR A 126 -0.64 8.60 -8.96
N GLY A 127 -0.55 9.60 -9.84
CA GLY A 127 -0.90 11.00 -9.53
C GLY A 127 -2.32 11.18 -9.00
N LEU A 128 -3.34 10.78 -9.78
CA LEU A 128 -4.74 10.92 -9.35
C LEU A 128 -5.07 10.01 -8.16
N ALA A 129 -4.50 8.81 -8.10
CA ALA A 129 -4.66 7.91 -6.97
C ALA A 129 -4.13 8.55 -5.67
N TRP A 130 -2.94 9.16 -5.72
CA TRP A 130 -2.33 9.86 -4.60
C TRP A 130 -3.13 11.07 -4.13
N HIS A 131 -3.82 11.79 -5.04
CA HIS A 131 -4.70 12.88 -4.63
C HIS A 131 -5.86 12.39 -3.75
N LEU A 132 -6.49 11.27 -4.09
CA LEU A 132 -7.62 10.73 -3.32
C LEU A 132 -7.21 10.24 -1.94
N VAL A 133 -6.16 9.42 -1.87
CA VAL A 133 -5.65 8.95 -0.57
C VAL A 133 -5.04 10.10 0.24
N GLY A 134 -4.50 11.13 -0.43
CA GLY A 134 -4.04 12.34 0.21
C GLY A 134 -5.19 13.13 0.85
N GLU A 135 -6.29 13.30 0.14
CA GLU A 135 -7.52 13.91 0.68
C GLU A 135 -8.07 13.11 1.86
N ALA A 136 -8.07 11.77 1.79
CA ALA A 136 -8.43 10.91 2.92
C ALA A 136 -7.53 11.17 4.15
N GLY A 137 -6.21 11.32 3.94
CA GLY A 137 -5.28 11.69 5.00
C GLY A 137 -5.57 13.05 5.63
N LEU A 138 -5.92 14.06 4.82
CA LEU A 138 -6.32 15.39 5.31
C LEU A 138 -7.61 15.34 6.13
N ILE A 139 -8.61 14.58 5.67
CA ILE A 139 -9.87 14.37 6.40
C ILE A 139 -9.58 13.68 7.74
N ALA A 140 -8.78 12.61 7.74
CA ALA A 140 -8.40 11.88 8.95
C ALA A 140 -7.68 12.77 9.97
N ARG A 141 -6.77 13.66 9.51
CA ARG A 141 -6.11 14.64 10.38
C ARG A 141 -7.09 15.69 10.92
N ARG A 142 -8.01 16.20 10.08
CA ARG A 142 -9.04 17.18 10.50
C ARG A 142 -10.00 16.60 11.53
N MET A 143 -10.38 15.33 11.38
CA MET A 143 -11.18 14.59 12.35
C MET A 143 -10.38 14.20 13.61
N ARG A 144 -9.07 14.51 13.65
CA ARG A 144 -8.14 14.17 14.74
C ARG A 144 -8.15 12.69 15.08
N LEU A 145 -8.23 11.83 14.06
CA LEU A 145 -8.29 10.37 14.24
C LEU A 145 -7.02 9.78 14.86
N TYR A 146 -5.95 10.57 14.99
CA TYR A 146 -4.76 10.21 15.76
C TYR A 146 -4.98 10.29 17.29
N SER A 147 -6.16 10.71 17.76
CA SER A 147 -6.49 10.77 19.19
C SER A 147 -7.65 9.87 19.63
N GLU A 148 -7.49 9.18 20.77
CA GLU A 148 -8.55 8.39 21.41
C GLU A 148 -9.72 9.26 21.88
N SER A 149 -9.44 10.48 22.32
CA SER A 149 -10.48 11.44 22.73
C SER A 149 -11.45 11.77 21.58
N ALA A 150 -10.93 11.87 20.34
CA ALA A 150 -11.75 12.07 19.16
C ALA A 150 -12.56 10.80 18.81
N MET A 151 -11.95 9.62 18.95
CA MET A 151 -12.62 8.34 18.69
C MET A 151 -13.81 8.09 19.61
N SER A 152 -13.75 8.55 20.86
CA SER A 152 -14.84 8.36 21.84
C SER A 152 -16.15 9.06 21.49
N GLN A 153 -16.13 9.99 20.53
CA GLN A 153 -17.31 10.73 20.08
C GLN A 153 -18.18 9.92 19.09
N TYR A 154 -17.64 8.84 18.52
CA TYR A 154 -18.31 8.03 17.52
C TYR A 154 -18.92 6.77 18.14
N SER A 155 -19.90 6.18 17.44
CA SER A 155 -20.43 4.87 17.83
C SER A 155 -19.30 3.80 17.78
N PRO A 156 -19.38 2.71 18.57
CA PRO A 156 -18.33 1.70 18.60
C PRO A 156 -17.96 1.11 17.23
N LEU A 157 -18.96 0.90 16.37
CA LEU A 157 -18.76 0.40 15.01
C LEU A 157 -18.01 1.44 14.15
N GLU A 158 -18.48 2.68 14.15
CA GLU A 158 -17.89 3.78 13.40
C GLU A 158 -16.45 4.07 13.86
N ALA A 159 -16.23 4.12 15.18
CA ALA A 159 -14.90 4.28 15.76
C ALA A 159 -13.94 3.15 15.37
N THR A 160 -14.44 1.92 15.22
CA THR A 160 -13.62 0.79 14.76
C THR A 160 -13.24 0.95 13.28
N MET A 161 -14.19 1.32 12.43
CA MET A 161 -13.94 1.55 11.00
C MET A 161 -12.99 2.74 10.77
N LEU A 162 -13.19 3.86 11.47
CA LEU A 162 -12.30 5.03 11.43
C LEU A 162 -10.88 4.71 11.91
N ARG A 163 -10.74 3.98 13.01
CA ARG A 163 -9.42 3.55 13.53
C ARG A 163 -8.68 2.68 12.52
N ASN A 164 -9.36 1.69 11.93
CA ASN A 164 -8.75 0.83 10.93
C ASN A 164 -8.35 1.62 9.67
N ALA A 165 -9.23 2.51 9.18
CA ALA A 165 -8.93 3.38 8.05
C ALA A 165 -7.72 4.30 8.34
N PHE A 166 -7.67 4.93 9.52
CA PHE A 166 -6.52 5.75 9.94
C PHE A 166 -5.22 4.94 9.91
N TRP A 167 -5.21 3.73 10.47
CA TRP A 167 -3.99 2.92 10.48
C TRP A 167 -3.51 2.51 9.09
N VAL A 168 -4.43 2.26 8.16
CA VAL A 168 -4.07 1.99 6.75
C VAL A 168 -3.47 3.24 6.10
N LEU A 169 -4.08 4.42 6.30
CA LEU A 169 -3.57 5.69 5.78
C LEU A 169 -2.19 6.03 6.38
N TYR A 170 -2.03 5.87 7.69
CA TYR A 170 -0.79 6.12 8.41
C TYR A 170 0.35 5.20 7.94
N MET A 171 0.05 3.91 7.69
CA MET A 171 1.01 2.98 7.09
C MET A 171 1.42 3.43 5.68
N ALA A 172 0.47 3.84 4.83
CA ALA A 172 0.74 4.30 3.46
C ALA A 172 1.60 5.58 3.44
N ASP A 173 1.41 6.48 4.40
CA ASP A 173 2.26 7.67 4.53
C ASP A 173 3.65 7.35 5.08
N ASN A 174 3.78 6.33 5.93
CA ASN A 174 5.11 5.87 6.36
C ASN A 174 5.89 5.21 5.23
N SER A 175 5.25 4.40 4.38
CA SER A 175 5.93 3.89 3.18
C SER A 175 6.34 5.02 2.23
N THR A 176 5.51 6.06 2.09
CA THR A 176 5.84 7.29 1.35
C THR A 176 7.08 7.99 1.90
N LYS A 177 7.23 8.10 3.23
CA LYS A 177 8.44 8.70 3.84
C LYS A 177 9.71 7.96 3.44
N CYS A 178 9.65 6.64 3.24
CA CYS A 178 10.78 5.88 2.71
C CYS A 178 11.00 6.16 1.21
N LEU A 179 9.93 6.18 0.43
CA LEU A 179 9.91 6.25 -1.04
C LEU A 179 10.19 7.63 -1.64
N GLN A 180 9.79 8.70 -0.95
CA GLN A 180 9.75 10.08 -1.48
C GLN A 180 8.99 10.25 -2.80
N ASN A 181 8.03 9.36 -3.09
CA ASN A 181 7.27 9.41 -4.33
C ASN A 181 6.08 10.38 -4.28
N ARG A 182 5.64 10.82 -3.08
CA ARG A 182 4.56 11.80 -2.91
C ARG A 182 4.70 12.62 -1.62
N ALA A 183 3.83 13.62 -1.47
CA ALA A 183 3.74 14.41 -0.25
C ALA A 183 3.23 13.59 0.95
N VAL A 184 3.83 13.83 2.13
CA VAL A 184 3.47 13.18 3.39
C VAL A 184 2.49 14.07 4.15
N ILE A 185 1.38 13.50 4.62
CA ILE A 185 0.27 14.23 5.25
C ILE A 185 0.15 13.86 6.73
N LEU A 186 0.22 12.57 7.06
CA LEU A 186 0.15 12.00 8.40
C LEU A 186 1.56 11.92 9.00
N HIS A 187 2.16 13.09 9.19
CA HIS A 187 3.43 13.26 9.91
C HIS A 187 3.15 13.78 11.32
N GLU A 188 3.57 13.04 12.34
CA GLU A 188 3.27 13.35 13.75
C GLU A 188 3.59 14.79 14.18
N PRO A 189 4.71 15.42 13.78
CA PRO A 189 4.97 16.83 14.09
C PRO A 189 3.98 17.84 13.49
N LEU A 190 3.14 17.41 12.54
CA LEU A 190 2.06 18.24 11.98
C LEU A 190 0.76 18.09 12.77
N PHE A 191 0.68 17.20 13.75
CA PHE A 191 -0.53 17.03 14.56
C PHE A 191 -0.61 18.12 15.63
N ASP A 192 -1.84 18.51 15.99
CA ASP A 192 -2.08 19.52 17.03
C ASP A 192 -1.79 18.97 18.44
N ALA A 193 -1.63 17.66 18.58
CA ALA A 193 -1.35 16.95 19.82
C ALA A 193 -0.56 15.66 19.52
N GLU A 194 0.05 15.07 20.55
CA GLU A 194 0.69 13.77 20.44
C GLU A 194 -0.33 12.69 20.02
N MET A 195 0.12 11.73 19.20
CA MET A 195 -0.71 10.61 18.77
C MET A 195 -0.85 9.61 19.92
N ASP A 196 -2.06 9.51 20.48
CA ASP A 196 -2.39 8.55 21.55
C ASP A 196 -3.34 7.42 21.07
N LEU A 197 -3.67 7.38 19.77
CA LEU A 197 -4.52 6.34 19.20
C LEU A 197 -4.01 4.93 19.50
N ALA A 198 -4.85 4.11 20.12
CA ALA A 198 -4.57 2.71 20.40
C ALA A 198 -4.70 1.84 19.15
N VAL A 199 -3.97 0.72 19.17
CA VAL A 199 -4.05 -0.31 18.12
C VAL A 199 -5.47 -0.87 18.01
N SER A 200 -6.07 -1.17 19.16
CA SER A 200 -7.44 -1.65 19.31
C SER A 200 -8.21 -0.75 20.26
N GLY A 201 -9.48 -0.46 19.93
CA GLY A 201 -10.36 0.33 20.80
C GLY A 201 -10.90 -0.48 21.98
N VAL A 202 -11.27 0.21 23.06
CA VAL A 202 -11.83 -0.42 24.27
C VAL A 202 -13.13 -1.20 23.98
N ASN A 203 -13.97 -0.66 23.08
CA ASN A 203 -15.24 -1.28 22.65
C ASN A 203 -15.17 -1.71 21.18
N GLN A 204 -14.09 -2.38 20.79
CA GLN A 204 -13.89 -2.79 19.39
C GLN A 204 -14.99 -3.75 18.92
N VAL A 205 -15.63 -3.42 17.81
CA VAL A 205 -16.66 -4.25 17.16
C VAL A 205 -16.00 -5.08 16.06
N SER A 206 -16.38 -6.36 15.93
CA SER A 206 -15.90 -7.19 14.81
C SER A 206 -16.39 -6.62 13.48
N LEU A 207 -15.48 -6.49 12.52
CA LEU A 207 -15.81 -6.07 11.16
C LEU A 207 -16.14 -7.25 10.22
N LEU A 208 -15.89 -8.49 10.67
CA LEU A 208 -16.14 -9.72 9.90
C LEU A 208 -17.49 -10.33 10.29
N ALA A 209 -18.16 -10.96 9.31
CA ALA A 209 -19.39 -11.71 9.54
C ALA A 209 -19.10 -12.98 10.35
N SER A 210 -19.84 -13.18 11.43
CA SER A 210 -19.66 -14.32 12.34
C SER A 210 -20.56 -15.50 11.91
N GLU A 211 -20.04 -16.41 11.09
CA GLU A 211 -20.71 -17.68 10.79
C GLU A 211 -20.33 -18.78 11.81
N ASP A 212 -19.10 -18.75 12.33
CA ASP A 212 -18.60 -19.60 13.42
C ASP A 212 -17.75 -18.73 14.37
N THR A 213 -18.19 -18.56 15.63
CA THR A 213 -17.72 -17.48 16.51
C THR A 213 -16.26 -17.62 16.91
N ASP A 214 -15.74 -18.84 17.07
CA ASP A 214 -14.37 -19.04 17.54
C ASP A 214 -13.33 -18.94 16.42
N THR A 215 -13.58 -19.61 15.29
CA THR A 215 -12.66 -19.61 14.13
C THR A 215 -12.56 -18.22 13.51
N THR A 216 -13.69 -17.55 13.30
CA THR A 216 -13.73 -16.19 12.72
C THR A 216 -13.06 -15.17 13.63
N ALA A 217 -13.24 -15.29 14.95
CA ALA A 217 -12.59 -14.42 15.91
C ALA A 217 -11.06 -14.61 15.92
N ARG A 218 -10.58 -15.87 15.91
CA ARG A 218 -9.15 -16.18 15.82
C ARG A 218 -8.54 -15.64 14.53
N PHE A 219 -9.21 -15.81 13.40
CA PHE A 219 -8.78 -15.26 12.12
C PHE A 219 -8.70 -13.72 12.16
N GLY A 220 -9.74 -13.05 12.67
CA GLY A 220 -9.76 -11.58 12.79
C GLY A 220 -8.64 -11.03 13.67
N VAL A 221 -8.36 -11.68 14.81
CA VAL A 221 -7.23 -11.33 15.70
C VAL A 221 -5.90 -11.49 14.97
N SER A 222 -5.70 -12.61 14.27
CA SER A 222 -4.46 -12.87 13.54
C SER A 222 -4.23 -11.86 12.41
N LEU A 223 -5.28 -11.54 11.65
CA LEU A 223 -5.25 -10.53 10.58
C LEU A 223 -4.86 -9.15 11.13
N SER A 224 -5.43 -8.77 12.28
CA SER A 224 -5.08 -7.52 12.97
C SER A 224 -3.62 -7.50 13.42
N GLN A 225 -3.15 -8.54 14.12
CA GLN A 225 -1.77 -8.65 14.58
C GLN A 225 -0.76 -8.53 13.42
N SER A 226 -1.04 -9.24 12.32
CA SER A 226 -0.21 -9.26 11.12
C SER A 226 -0.16 -7.89 10.44
N PHE A 227 -1.30 -7.23 10.25
CA PHE A 227 -1.37 -5.88 9.72
C PHE A 227 -0.59 -4.88 10.58
N HIS A 228 -0.79 -4.91 11.90
CA HIS A 228 -0.09 -3.98 12.80
C HIS A 228 1.40 -4.28 12.91
N HIS A 229 1.84 -5.51 12.65
CA HIS A 229 3.25 -5.82 12.50
C HIS A 229 3.85 -5.13 11.26
N VAL A 230 3.23 -5.29 10.08
CA VAL A 230 3.65 -4.57 8.84
C VAL A 230 3.68 -3.05 9.05
N ARG A 231 2.65 -2.50 9.69
CA ARG A 231 2.57 -1.07 10.02
C ARG A 231 3.75 -0.62 10.89
N ARG A 232 4.12 -1.40 11.92
CA ARG A 232 5.26 -1.08 12.80
C ARG A 232 6.58 -1.11 12.05
N THR A 233 6.78 -2.08 11.16
CA THR A 233 7.97 -2.15 10.29
C THR A 233 8.10 -0.89 9.44
N TRP A 234 7.02 -0.45 8.79
CA TRP A 234 7.01 0.80 8.03
C TRP A 234 7.25 2.03 8.89
N ALA A 235 6.65 2.11 10.08
CA ALA A 235 6.86 3.23 10.99
C ALA A 235 8.32 3.31 11.47
N ALA A 236 8.94 2.18 11.81
CA ALA A 236 10.35 2.11 12.18
C ALA A 236 11.26 2.56 11.02
N ALA A 237 11.02 2.01 9.82
CA ALA A 237 11.76 2.40 8.62
C ALA A 237 11.62 3.90 8.30
N ALA A 238 10.41 4.44 8.39
CA ALA A 238 10.13 5.85 8.12
C ALA A 238 10.83 6.78 9.11
N ARG A 239 10.78 6.48 10.41
CA ARG A 239 11.48 7.25 11.44
C ARG A 239 12.98 7.25 11.21
N LEU A 240 13.55 6.06 10.94
CA LEU A 240 14.97 5.91 10.64
C LEU A 240 15.37 6.69 9.38
N MET A 241 14.63 6.54 8.29
CA MET A 241 14.90 7.23 7.02
C MET A 241 14.87 8.76 7.19
N MET A 242 13.87 9.28 7.90
CA MET A 242 13.78 10.71 8.20
C MET A 242 14.96 11.19 9.03
N ALA A 243 15.41 10.40 10.00
CA ALA A 243 16.57 10.75 10.84
C ALA A 243 17.89 10.72 10.05
N ILE A 244 18.09 9.71 9.19
CA ILE A 244 19.26 9.61 8.28
C ILE A 244 19.32 10.85 7.39
N ARG A 245 18.20 11.21 6.74
CA ARG A 245 18.14 12.39 5.84
C ARG A 245 18.33 13.70 6.59
N ALA A 246 17.74 13.85 7.77
CA ALA A 246 17.93 15.05 8.60
C ALA A 246 19.39 15.20 9.01
N TYR A 247 20.04 14.11 9.41
CA TYR A 247 21.45 14.10 9.77
C TYR A 247 22.37 14.37 8.56
N GLY A 248 22.09 13.75 7.41
CA GLY A 248 22.83 14.01 6.16
C GLY A 248 22.77 15.47 5.72
N ARG A 249 21.60 16.12 5.82
CA ARG A 249 21.45 17.57 5.55
C ARG A 249 22.29 18.42 6.50
N LEU A 250 22.19 18.17 7.81
CA LEU A 250 22.95 18.91 8.82
C LEU A 250 24.47 18.79 8.64
N ARG A 251 24.96 17.60 8.25
CA ARG A 251 26.37 17.34 7.95
C ARG A 251 26.83 18.09 6.70
N SER A 252 26.00 18.13 5.66
CA SER A 252 26.31 18.88 4.42
C SER A 252 26.40 20.38 4.66
N ASP A 253 25.57 20.93 5.56
CA ASP A 253 25.48 22.37 5.81
C ASP A 253 26.54 22.88 6.83
N ASN A 254 27.09 22.01 7.69
CA ASN A 254 28.02 22.38 8.75
C ASN A 254 29.38 21.68 8.63
N ILE A 255 30.27 22.20 7.77
CA ILE A 255 31.66 21.72 7.65
C ILE A 255 32.50 22.01 8.92
N HIS A 256 32.03 22.84 9.86
CA HIS A 256 32.84 23.39 10.97
C HIS A 256 32.30 23.24 12.40
N ARG A 257 31.25 22.47 12.69
CA ARG A 257 30.77 22.28 14.09
C ARG A 257 30.59 20.81 14.49
N GLU A 258 31.39 20.44 15.50
CA GLU A 258 31.05 19.56 16.65
C GLU A 258 31.13 18.03 16.49
N LEU A 259 32.34 17.51 16.64
CA LEU A 259 32.68 16.07 16.82
C LEU A 259 31.95 15.35 17.97
N ALA A 260 31.38 16.07 18.95
CA ALA A 260 30.76 15.46 20.13
C ALA A 260 29.24 15.24 19.99
N MET A 261 28.49 16.23 19.46
CA MET A 261 27.06 16.09 19.15
C MET A 261 26.81 15.08 18.03
N ASP A 262 27.79 14.93 17.14
CA ASP A 262 27.81 13.96 16.06
C ASP A 262 27.69 12.51 16.57
N SER A 263 28.42 12.18 17.64
CA SER A 263 28.48 10.80 18.18
C SER A 263 27.18 10.33 18.83
N ALA A 264 26.50 11.18 19.61
CA ALA A 264 25.26 10.83 20.29
C ALA A 264 24.08 10.72 19.32
N GLN A 265 24.02 11.61 18.33
CA GLN A 265 23.02 11.55 17.27
C GLN A 265 23.24 10.31 16.40
N LEU A 266 24.49 10.02 16.03
CA LEU A 266 24.84 8.81 15.27
C LEU A 266 24.46 7.55 16.03
N ALA A 267 24.79 7.46 17.33
CA ALA A 267 24.41 6.33 18.19
C ALA A 267 22.89 6.13 18.24
N ARG A 268 22.10 7.21 18.32
CA ARG A 268 20.63 7.15 18.25
C ARG A 268 20.14 6.61 16.90
N ILE A 269 20.74 7.03 15.79
CA ILE A 269 20.35 6.56 14.45
C ILE A 269 20.73 5.09 14.26
N THR A 270 21.91 4.68 14.72
CA THR A 270 22.34 3.27 14.75
C THR A 270 21.39 2.43 15.61
N GLN A 271 20.95 2.93 16.77
CA GLN A 271 19.94 2.25 17.58
C GLN A 271 18.62 2.07 16.82
N MET A 272 18.12 3.10 16.13
CA MET A 272 16.92 2.98 15.30
C MET A 272 17.09 1.97 14.17
N TYR A 273 18.30 1.83 13.60
CA TYR A 273 18.60 0.78 12.62
C TYR A 273 18.54 -0.61 13.25
N SER A 274 19.13 -0.80 14.44
CA SER A 274 19.04 -2.06 15.17
C SER A 274 17.58 -2.43 15.48
N GLU A 275 16.77 -1.49 15.96
CA GLU A 275 15.33 -1.69 16.20
C GLU A 275 14.56 -2.06 14.92
N PHE A 276 14.89 -1.41 13.78
CA PHE A 276 14.32 -1.78 12.50
C PHE A 276 14.72 -3.20 12.09
N THR A 277 15.99 -3.58 12.23
CA THR A 277 16.46 -4.92 11.86
C THR A 277 15.84 -6.02 12.72
N ALA A 278 15.68 -5.76 14.03
CA ALA A 278 15.04 -6.66 14.98
C ALA A 278 13.51 -6.77 14.79
N SER A 279 12.90 -5.92 13.95
CA SER A 279 11.44 -5.97 13.73
C SER A 279 10.95 -7.29 13.15
N LEU A 280 11.81 -8.08 12.48
CA LEU A 280 11.46 -9.42 11.99
C LEU A 280 11.60 -10.53 13.05
N ASP A 281 12.20 -10.25 14.22
CA ASP A 281 12.35 -11.27 15.26
C ASP A 281 10.99 -11.60 15.91
N ASP A 282 10.09 -10.62 15.94
CA ASP A 282 8.75 -10.72 16.54
C ASP A 282 7.63 -10.97 15.52
N ILE A 283 7.91 -11.71 14.44
CA ILE A 283 6.89 -12.04 13.42
C ILE A 283 5.78 -12.90 14.07
N PRO A 284 4.48 -12.54 13.91
CA PRO A 284 3.36 -13.31 14.45
C PRO A 284 3.43 -14.78 14.06
N ALA A 285 3.07 -15.68 14.99
CA ALA A 285 3.18 -17.13 14.82
C ALA A 285 2.48 -17.63 13.54
N MET A 286 1.33 -17.06 13.18
CA MET A 286 0.57 -17.43 11.97
C MET A 286 1.28 -17.08 10.65
N LEU A 287 2.26 -16.17 10.70
CA LEU A 287 3.08 -15.80 9.54
C LEU A 287 4.41 -16.56 9.51
N GLN A 288 4.67 -17.47 10.44
CA GLN A 288 5.92 -18.24 10.45
C GLN A 288 5.90 -19.34 9.36
N PRO A 289 7.05 -19.66 8.73
CA PRO A 289 7.12 -20.66 7.67
C PRO A 289 6.58 -22.03 8.11
N SER A 290 6.81 -22.42 9.37
CA SER A 290 6.37 -23.70 9.93
C SER A 290 4.85 -23.89 9.89
N VAL A 291 4.08 -22.81 10.10
CA VAL A 291 2.62 -22.83 10.08
C VAL A 291 2.08 -22.84 8.65
N ILE A 292 2.77 -22.14 7.74
CA ILE A 292 2.36 -22.02 6.33
C ILE A 292 2.70 -23.28 5.52
N VAL A 293 3.86 -23.90 5.79
CA VAL A 293 4.40 -25.06 5.05
C VAL A 293 4.02 -26.38 5.72
N GLY A 294 3.43 -26.35 6.92
CA GLY A 294 3.02 -27.54 7.68
C GLY A 294 2.19 -28.51 6.84
N GLN A 295 2.82 -29.60 6.41
CA GLN A 295 2.16 -30.78 5.88
C GLN A 295 1.69 -31.61 7.08
N GLY A 296 0.42 -31.52 7.50
CA GLY A 296 -0.10 -32.57 8.38
C GLY A 296 -1.28 -32.30 9.31
N ASP A 297 -1.77 -31.07 9.48
CA ASP A 297 -2.96 -30.86 10.32
C ASP A 297 -4.02 -30.03 9.59
N ASP A 298 -5.19 -30.65 9.35
CA ASP A 298 -6.43 -30.13 8.76
C ASP A 298 -7.11 -29.05 9.65
N THR A 299 -6.33 -28.19 10.32
CA THR A 299 -6.88 -27.20 11.27
C THR A 299 -7.15 -25.82 10.66
N LEU A 300 -6.50 -25.48 9.53
CA LEU A 300 -6.69 -24.21 8.83
C LEU A 300 -7.38 -24.45 7.49
N ALA A 301 -8.44 -23.70 7.23
CA ALA A 301 -9.07 -23.71 5.92
C ALA A 301 -8.07 -23.23 4.84
N GLU A 302 -8.13 -23.81 3.64
CA GLU A 302 -7.25 -23.46 2.52
C GLU A 302 -7.25 -21.94 2.22
N GLU A 303 -8.39 -21.30 2.43
CA GLU A 303 -8.58 -19.88 2.25
C GLU A 303 -7.83 -19.03 3.29
N GLU A 304 -7.82 -19.45 4.56
CA GLU A 304 -7.05 -18.78 5.63
C GLU A 304 -5.55 -18.92 5.37
N ARG A 305 -5.10 -20.12 4.97
CA ARG A 305 -3.71 -20.38 4.58
C ARG A 305 -3.27 -19.44 3.47
N SER A 306 -4.11 -19.26 2.45
CA SER A 306 -3.84 -18.34 1.34
C SER A 306 -3.70 -16.88 1.81
N CYS A 307 -4.51 -16.47 2.79
CA CYS A 307 -4.39 -15.15 3.40
C CYS A 307 -3.08 -14.97 4.17
N TYR A 308 -2.66 -15.96 4.96
CA TYR A 308 -1.39 -15.89 5.71
C TYR A 308 -0.16 -15.91 4.81
N ILE A 309 -0.18 -16.69 3.72
CA ILE A 309 0.83 -16.62 2.66
C ILE A 309 0.89 -15.18 2.12
N SER A 310 -0.28 -14.61 1.81
CA SER A 310 -0.38 -13.26 1.25
C SER A 310 0.21 -12.19 2.18
N GLN A 311 -0.14 -12.26 3.46
CA GLN A 311 0.34 -11.34 4.47
C GLN A 311 1.85 -11.48 4.75
N ARG A 312 2.37 -12.71 4.81
CA ARG A 312 3.80 -12.97 5.03
C ARG A 312 4.63 -12.40 3.89
N TYR A 313 4.29 -12.71 2.63
CA TYR A 313 5.12 -12.25 1.52
C TYR A 313 5.07 -10.71 1.42
N ARG A 314 3.94 -10.06 1.72
CA ARG A 314 3.81 -8.60 1.77
C ARG A 314 4.68 -7.98 2.87
N LEU A 315 4.69 -8.57 4.06
CA LEU A 315 5.56 -8.16 5.16
C LEU A 315 7.04 -8.20 4.77
N LEU A 316 7.48 -9.35 4.26
CA LEU A 316 8.88 -9.52 3.86
C LEU A 316 9.25 -8.60 2.68
N SER A 317 8.34 -8.43 1.72
CA SER A 317 8.55 -7.48 0.60
C SER A 317 8.73 -6.06 1.13
N ALA A 318 7.87 -5.61 2.05
CA ALA A 318 7.97 -4.30 2.69
C ALA A 318 9.29 -4.14 3.46
N TYR A 319 9.69 -5.15 4.24
CA TYR A 319 10.92 -5.14 5.01
C TYR A 319 12.16 -5.05 4.13
N TYR A 320 12.33 -5.99 3.19
CA TYR A 320 13.54 -6.02 2.35
C TYR A 320 13.63 -4.77 1.48
N TYR A 321 12.49 -4.30 0.98
CA TYR A 321 12.44 -3.07 0.24
C TYR A 321 12.86 -1.85 1.08
N ALA A 322 12.27 -1.69 2.28
CA ALA A 322 12.64 -0.61 3.19
C ALA A 322 14.12 -0.68 3.58
N LYS A 323 14.64 -1.89 3.89
CA LYS A 323 16.05 -2.12 4.19
C LYS A 323 16.95 -1.70 3.03
N LEU A 324 16.59 -2.08 1.80
CA LEU A 324 17.34 -1.69 0.61
C LEU A 324 17.37 -0.17 0.46
N MET A 325 16.23 0.51 0.62
CA MET A 325 16.18 1.97 0.54
C MET A 325 17.02 2.65 1.62
N ILE A 326 17.01 2.14 2.85
CA ILE A 326 17.82 2.66 3.96
C ILE A 326 19.31 2.54 3.63
N ILE A 327 19.76 1.37 3.18
CA ILE A 327 21.17 1.15 2.81
C ILE A 327 21.57 2.05 1.65
N HIS A 328 20.70 2.15 0.64
CA HIS A 328 20.91 2.98 -0.52
C HIS A 328 21.06 4.46 -0.15
N GLU A 329 20.18 4.98 0.70
CA GLU A 329 20.26 6.35 1.21
C GLU A 329 21.56 6.57 2.01
N CYS A 330 21.94 5.63 2.89
CA CYS A 330 23.20 5.69 3.62
C CYS A 330 24.42 5.72 2.68
N ARG A 331 24.40 4.94 1.60
CA ARG A 331 25.46 4.94 0.58
C ARG A 331 25.56 6.30 -0.11
N HIS A 332 24.44 6.89 -0.50
CA HIS A 332 24.40 8.20 -1.16
C HIS A 332 24.86 9.35 -0.26
N LEU A 333 24.60 9.26 1.05
CA LEU A 333 24.98 10.28 2.03
C LEU A 333 26.37 10.03 2.67
N GLY A 334 27.05 8.93 2.33
CA GLY A 334 28.33 8.55 2.95
C GLY A 334 28.20 8.28 4.45
N LEU A 335 27.18 7.51 4.83
CA LEU A 335 26.78 7.20 6.20
C LEU A 335 26.83 5.69 6.48
N ALA A 336 27.84 4.99 5.95
CA ALA A 336 27.96 3.53 6.08
C ALA A 336 28.07 3.09 7.55
N SER A 337 28.63 3.93 8.41
CA SER A 337 28.81 3.69 9.84
C SER A 337 27.49 3.47 10.58
N ILE A 338 26.38 4.08 10.15
CA ILE A 338 25.05 3.92 10.76
C ILE A 338 24.63 2.45 10.76
N ILE A 339 24.94 1.76 9.66
CA ILE A 339 24.56 0.37 9.41
C ILE A 339 25.68 -0.61 9.72
N GLY A 340 26.75 -0.16 10.39
CA GLY A 340 27.87 -0.99 10.85
C GLY A 340 28.91 -1.31 9.78
N PHE A 341 28.88 -0.63 8.63
CA PHE A 341 29.86 -0.80 7.57
C PHE A 341 30.93 0.29 7.64
N ARG A 342 32.13 -0.02 7.12
CA ARG A 342 33.12 1.02 6.82
C ARG A 342 32.66 1.79 5.59
N ASP A 343 33.11 3.04 5.42
CA ASP A 343 32.84 3.87 4.22
C ASP A 343 33.59 3.33 2.99
N ASP A 344 33.32 2.08 2.63
CA ASP A 344 33.76 1.41 1.42
C ASP A 344 32.52 1.13 0.57
N ASN A 345 32.38 1.90 -0.51
CA ASN A 345 31.27 1.80 -1.46
C ASN A 345 31.11 0.38 -2.04
N SER A 346 32.19 -0.39 -2.13
CA SER A 346 32.12 -1.75 -2.65
C SER A 346 31.41 -2.71 -1.70
N THR A 347 31.59 -2.54 -0.38
CA THR A 347 30.93 -3.35 0.65
C THR A 347 29.45 -3.05 0.73
N LEU A 348 29.07 -1.76 0.69
CA LEU A 348 27.67 -1.34 0.68
C LEU A 348 26.94 -1.81 -0.59
N ALA A 349 27.55 -1.69 -1.76
CA ALA A 349 26.97 -2.21 -3.00
C ALA A 349 26.75 -3.73 -2.94
N SER A 350 27.67 -4.47 -2.31
CA SER A 350 27.47 -5.91 -2.09
C SER A 350 26.31 -6.20 -1.14
N GLU A 351 26.09 -5.40 -0.11
CA GLU A 351 24.95 -5.58 0.80
C GLU A 351 23.62 -5.18 0.13
N GLU A 352 23.59 -4.11 -0.68
CA GLU A 352 22.43 -3.78 -1.52
C GLU A 352 22.05 -4.95 -2.43
N ILE A 353 23.04 -5.59 -3.08
CA ILE A 353 22.81 -6.79 -3.90
C ILE A 353 22.26 -7.95 -3.06
N ASN A 354 22.78 -8.17 -1.84
CA ASN A 354 22.31 -9.25 -0.96
C ASN A 354 20.86 -9.03 -0.53
N VAL A 355 20.49 -7.80 -0.16
CA VAL A 355 19.10 -7.48 0.23
C VAL A 355 18.16 -7.57 -0.98
N ALA A 356 18.58 -7.10 -2.16
CA ALA A 356 17.81 -7.23 -3.38
C ALA A 356 17.61 -8.71 -3.79
N ARG A 357 18.64 -9.54 -3.59
CA ARG A 357 18.52 -11.00 -3.76
C ARG A 357 17.45 -11.56 -2.83
N ASP A 358 17.48 -11.22 -1.54
CA ASP A 358 16.53 -11.75 -0.57
C ASP A 358 15.09 -11.28 -0.86
N PHE A 359 14.93 -10.05 -1.33
CA PHE A 359 13.65 -9.54 -1.87
C PHE A 359 13.15 -10.41 -3.05
N ILE A 360 14.01 -10.68 -4.03
CA ILE A 360 13.65 -11.51 -5.21
C ILE A 360 13.32 -12.95 -4.78
N HIS A 361 14.07 -13.53 -3.85
CA HIS A 361 13.77 -14.88 -3.33
C HIS A 361 12.42 -14.92 -2.62
N ASN A 362 12.06 -13.86 -1.89
CA ASN A 362 10.72 -13.74 -1.33
C ASN A 362 9.63 -13.71 -2.41
N LEU A 363 9.83 -12.99 -3.52
CA LEU A 363 8.88 -13.00 -4.66
C LEU A 363 8.77 -14.40 -5.29
N GLN A 364 9.87 -15.13 -5.41
CA GLN A 364 9.90 -16.47 -5.97
C GLN A 364 9.38 -17.56 -5.01
N SER A 365 9.24 -17.24 -3.71
CA SER A 365 8.78 -18.19 -2.70
C SER A 365 7.28 -18.47 -2.73
N VAL A 366 6.51 -17.65 -3.46
CA VAL A 366 5.06 -17.76 -3.58
C VAL A 366 4.63 -18.07 -5.00
N GLN A 367 3.44 -18.64 -5.15
CA GLN A 367 2.84 -18.82 -6.47
C GLN A 367 2.58 -17.46 -7.15
N PHE A 368 2.71 -17.42 -8.47
CA PHE A 368 2.66 -16.17 -9.23
C PHE A 368 1.36 -15.38 -9.03
N HIS A 369 0.23 -16.05 -8.79
CA HIS A 369 -1.04 -15.37 -8.55
C HIS A 369 -0.99 -14.44 -7.32
N TYR A 370 -0.22 -14.76 -6.28
CA TYR A 370 -0.03 -13.88 -5.13
C TYR A 370 0.69 -12.58 -5.49
N LEU A 371 1.60 -12.63 -6.47
CA LEU A 371 2.30 -11.44 -6.96
C LEU A 371 1.34 -10.51 -7.72
N VAL A 372 0.41 -11.08 -8.49
CA VAL A 372 -0.64 -10.32 -9.18
C VAL A 372 -1.50 -9.53 -8.18
N GLU A 373 -1.75 -10.08 -6.99
CA GLU A 373 -2.55 -9.42 -5.94
C GLU A 373 -1.89 -8.19 -5.31
N LEU A 374 -0.59 -7.96 -5.53
CA LEU A 374 0.03 -6.69 -5.15
C LEU A 374 -0.44 -5.54 -6.05
N GLY A 375 -0.81 -5.88 -7.29
CA GLY A 375 -1.14 -4.93 -8.35
C GLY A 375 -0.04 -3.91 -8.61
N GLU A 376 -0.42 -2.78 -9.19
CA GLU A 376 0.49 -1.70 -9.59
C GLU A 376 1.42 -1.15 -8.48
N PRO A 377 0.98 -0.96 -7.21
CA PRO A 377 1.89 -0.59 -6.13
C PRO A 377 3.05 -1.57 -5.94
N GLY A 378 2.80 -2.88 -6.07
CA GLY A 378 3.86 -3.88 -5.97
C GLY A 378 4.84 -3.81 -7.13
N VAL A 379 4.33 -3.59 -8.35
CA VAL A 379 5.17 -3.44 -9.53
C VAL A 379 6.06 -2.19 -9.41
N GLU A 380 5.55 -1.09 -8.86
CA GLU A 380 6.35 0.12 -8.56
C GLU A 380 7.52 -0.19 -7.63
N VAL A 381 7.28 -0.94 -6.55
CA VAL A 381 8.33 -1.40 -5.62
C VAL A 381 9.37 -2.27 -6.34
N MET A 382 8.92 -3.21 -7.18
CA MET A 382 9.83 -4.06 -7.97
C MET A 382 10.67 -3.23 -8.94
N ARG A 383 10.09 -2.23 -9.62
CA ARG A 383 10.84 -1.33 -10.51
C ARG A 383 11.88 -0.50 -9.76
N ALA A 384 11.58 -0.06 -8.54
CA ALA A 384 12.53 0.67 -7.70
C ALA A 384 13.73 -0.21 -7.32
N VAL A 385 13.49 -1.45 -6.90
CA VAL A 385 14.59 -2.43 -6.66
C VAL A 385 15.41 -2.66 -7.93
N GLY A 386 14.74 -2.82 -9.07
CA GLY A 386 15.39 -2.97 -10.37
C GLY A 386 16.27 -1.77 -10.75
N SER A 387 15.83 -0.55 -10.41
CA SER A 387 16.59 0.68 -10.67
C SER A 387 17.89 0.72 -9.88
N ILE A 388 17.87 0.30 -8.60
CA ILE A 388 19.07 0.20 -7.77
C ILE A 388 20.03 -0.86 -8.32
N LEU A 389 19.52 -2.04 -8.69
CA LEU A 389 20.33 -3.09 -9.31
C LEU A 389 20.97 -2.64 -10.64
N LEU A 390 20.21 -1.90 -11.45
CA LEU A 390 20.70 -1.30 -12.68
C LEU A 390 21.82 -0.30 -12.41
N GLU A 391 21.65 0.58 -11.42
CA GLU A 391 22.69 1.52 -11.02
C GLU A 391 23.98 0.80 -10.62
N ILE A 392 23.90 -0.21 -9.76
CA ILE A 392 25.06 -0.98 -9.30
C ILE A 392 25.73 -1.69 -10.49
N SER A 393 24.95 -2.25 -11.41
CA SER A 393 25.48 -2.91 -12.60
C SER A 393 26.29 -1.99 -13.52
N GLN A 394 25.94 -0.71 -13.56
CA GLN A 394 26.58 0.28 -14.41
C GLN A 394 27.76 0.98 -13.72
N LYS A 395 27.64 1.28 -12.43
CA LYS A 395 28.58 2.13 -11.69
C LYS A 395 29.59 1.37 -10.83
N SER A 396 29.41 0.07 -10.58
CA SER A 396 30.33 -0.68 -9.70
C SER A 396 31.67 -0.97 -10.39
N ASP A 397 32.77 -0.63 -9.72
CA ASP A 397 34.13 -0.98 -10.17
C ASP A 397 34.43 -2.49 -10.05
N ASN A 398 33.67 -3.20 -9.22
CA ASN A 398 33.84 -4.64 -9.03
C ASN A 398 33.04 -5.42 -10.09
N ALA A 399 33.76 -6.11 -10.98
CA ALA A 399 33.17 -6.94 -12.03
C ALA A 399 32.22 -8.02 -11.48
N ILE A 400 32.51 -8.61 -10.31
CA ILE A 400 31.67 -9.61 -9.67
C ILE A 400 30.35 -8.97 -9.20
N SER A 401 30.40 -7.80 -8.58
CA SER A 401 29.21 -7.06 -8.16
C SER A 401 28.34 -6.68 -9.36
N ARG A 402 28.93 -6.21 -10.46
CA ARG A 402 28.21 -5.93 -11.70
C ARG A 402 27.47 -7.16 -12.23
N GLN A 403 28.17 -8.30 -12.32
CA GLN A 403 27.59 -9.54 -12.84
C GLN A 403 26.46 -10.06 -11.94
N ARG A 404 26.63 -10.00 -10.61
CA ARG A 404 25.59 -10.39 -9.66
C ARG A 404 24.36 -9.48 -9.75
N ALA A 405 24.56 -8.17 -9.84
CA ALA A 405 23.48 -7.21 -9.99
C ALA A 405 22.67 -7.44 -11.29
N LEU A 406 23.36 -7.68 -12.42
CA LEU A 406 22.71 -8.02 -13.69
C LEU A 406 21.91 -9.32 -13.62
N SER A 407 22.47 -10.36 -12.98
CA SER A 407 21.77 -11.64 -12.82
C SER A 407 20.44 -11.47 -12.07
N HIS A 408 20.45 -10.75 -10.94
CA HIS A 408 19.25 -10.47 -10.17
C HIS A 408 18.28 -9.52 -10.90
N LEU A 409 18.80 -8.52 -11.61
CA LEU A 409 17.98 -7.62 -12.43
C LEU A 409 17.21 -8.38 -13.51
N ASN A 410 17.85 -9.33 -14.20
CA ASN A 410 17.19 -10.14 -15.24
C ASN A 410 16.03 -10.96 -14.69
N ILE A 411 16.18 -11.56 -13.50
CA ILE A 411 15.09 -12.29 -12.83
C ILE A 411 13.93 -11.35 -12.52
N LEU A 412 14.24 -10.16 -11.99
CA LEU A 412 13.22 -9.19 -11.62
C LEU A 412 12.48 -8.63 -12.85
N LEU A 413 13.19 -8.42 -13.96
CA LEU A 413 12.60 -8.02 -15.24
C LEU A 413 11.66 -9.09 -15.79
N ASP A 414 12.00 -10.39 -15.69
CA ASP A 414 11.09 -11.49 -16.05
C ASP A 414 9.79 -11.44 -15.23
N ILE A 415 9.92 -11.28 -13.90
CA ILE A 415 8.76 -11.18 -13.00
C ILE A 415 7.88 -9.99 -13.38
N VAL A 416 8.48 -8.79 -13.55
CA VAL A 416 7.75 -7.56 -13.89
C VAL A 416 7.09 -7.66 -15.27
N ALA A 417 7.77 -8.26 -16.26
CA ALA A 417 7.21 -8.46 -17.59
C ALA A 417 5.98 -9.36 -17.56
N ARG A 418 6.03 -10.44 -16.76
CA ARG A 418 4.89 -11.36 -16.59
C ARG A 418 3.72 -10.77 -15.81
N LEU A 419 3.98 -9.77 -14.96
CA LEU A 419 2.91 -9.04 -14.24
C LEU A 419 2.10 -8.14 -15.17
N ASP A 420 2.65 -7.78 -16.35
CA ASP A 420 1.94 -7.09 -17.43
C ASP A 420 1.24 -5.81 -16.94
N SER A 421 2.06 -4.93 -16.37
CA SER A 421 1.64 -3.70 -15.72
C SER A 421 1.14 -2.66 -16.72
N GLN A 422 0.03 -2.00 -16.36
CA GLN A 422 -0.59 -0.93 -17.14
C GLN A 422 0.33 0.28 -17.34
N ALA A 423 1.25 0.51 -16.39
CA ALA A 423 2.24 1.57 -16.53
C ALA A 423 3.23 1.28 -17.67
N SER A 424 3.56 0.01 -17.93
CA SER A 424 4.41 -0.40 -19.05
C SER A 424 3.70 -0.19 -20.39
N ASP A 425 2.40 -0.47 -20.46
CA ASP A 425 1.57 -0.25 -21.68
C ASP A 425 1.55 1.23 -22.06
N LYS A 426 1.41 2.11 -21.07
CA LYS A 426 1.44 3.56 -21.29
C LYS A 426 2.81 4.09 -21.68
N LEU A 427 3.89 3.62 -21.05
CA LEU A 427 5.25 3.99 -21.46
C LEU A 427 5.51 3.59 -22.92
N THR A 428 5.04 2.40 -23.32
CA THR A 428 5.14 1.91 -24.70
C THR A 428 4.29 2.75 -25.67
N SER A 429 3.08 3.13 -25.27
CA SER A 429 2.21 4.01 -26.08
C SER A 429 2.77 5.42 -26.21
N GLN A 430 3.37 5.98 -25.15
CA GLN A 430 4.05 7.28 -25.18
C GLN A 430 5.33 7.25 -26.02
N LEU A 431 6.15 6.20 -25.91
CA LEU A 431 7.35 6.05 -26.73
C LEU A 431 7.01 5.89 -28.21
N SER A 432 5.97 5.11 -28.54
CA SER A 432 5.50 4.99 -29.92
C SER A 432 4.88 6.29 -30.46
N HIS A 433 4.19 7.07 -29.64
CA HIS A 433 3.72 8.43 -29.99
C HIS A 433 4.88 9.41 -30.19
N ALA A 434 5.90 9.37 -29.32
CA ALA A 434 7.09 10.21 -29.45
C ALA A 434 7.91 9.85 -30.70
N GLN A 435 7.98 8.56 -31.05
CA GLN A 435 8.59 8.10 -32.30
C GLN A 435 7.80 8.56 -33.53
N THR A 436 6.46 8.52 -33.51
CA THR A 436 5.64 9.04 -34.62
C THR A 436 5.70 10.57 -34.76
N MET A 437 5.84 11.31 -33.66
CA MET A 437 6.11 12.76 -33.71
C MET A 437 7.54 13.09 -34.15
N GLY A 438 8.52 12.25 -33.83
CA GLY A 438 9.90 12.38 -34.33
C GLY A 438 10.04 12.16 -35.84
N PHE A 439 9.20 11.29 -36.42
CA PHE A 439 9.16 11.08 -37.87
C PHE A 439 8.41 12.19 -38.63
N THR A 440 7.46 12.89 -38.01
CA THR A 440 6.75 14.03 -38.63
C THR A 440 7.50 15.36 -38.51
N GLY A 441 8.54 15.44 -37.68
CA GLY A 441 9.43 16.60 -37.56
C GLY A 441 10.63 16.62 -38.51
N MET A 442 10.83 15.57 -39.34
CA MET A 442 11.94 15.46 -40.29
C MET A 442 11.51 15.58 -41.78
N GLU A 443 10.21 15.78 -42.06
CA GLU A 443 9.68 15.95 -43.43
C GLU A 443 9.23 17.39 -43.76
N GLN A 444 9.75 18.40 -43.07
CA GLN A 444 9.55 19.81 -43.45
C GLN A 444 10.86 20.61 -43.42
N SER A 445 11.81 20.21 -44.26
CA SER A 445 12.89 21.08 -44.67
C SER A 445 13.32 20.80 -46.10
N GLU A 446 12.41 20.97 -47.07
CA GLU A 446 12.82 21.16 -48.45
C GLU A 446 11.76 21.94 -49.22
N GLU A 447 12.25 22.92 -49.99
CA GLU A 447 11.60 23.67 -51.05
C GLU A 447 10.68 24.85 -50.68
N THR A 448 11.25 26.05 -50.81
CA THR A 448 10.73 27.07 -51.74
C THR A 448 11.87 27.99 -52.21
N PRO A 449 12.24 27.98 -53.50
CA PRO A 449 12.91 29.10 -54.14
C PRO A 449 11.88 30.07 -54.75
N TRP A 450 12.31 31.34 -54.84
CA TRP A 450 11.67 32.56 -55.39
C TRP A 450 11.00 33.47 -54.37
#